data_AF-A0A971J4B9-F1
#
_entry.id   AF-A0A971J4B9-F1
#
_cell.length_a   1.000
_cell.length_b   1.000
_cell.length_c   1.000
_cell.angle_alpha   90.00
_cell.angle_beta   90.00
_cell.angle_gamma   90.00
#
_symmetry.space_group_name_H-M   'P 1'
#
loop_
_entity.id
_entity.type
_entity.pdbx_description
1 polymer ?
#
loop_
_entity_poly.entity_id
_entity_poly.type
_entity_poly.pdbx_seq_one_letter_code
_entity_poly.pdbx_strand_id
1 'polypeptide(L)'
;MKTGRTLTYLLQKIINIKQVPIQKLKYPTEKGGLSITRLQKTLIASLLTFAFLTALGSPVYSAVNAGTPKQEIQLTEKQKQELAALYKDVLNKKKEIISKYVEYGVLSEETGKKIISRMEKRYEMLEQSDFIPKWGKPKHCKS
;
A
#
# COMPACT_ATOMS: atom_id res chain seq x y z
N MET A 1 5.26 48.81 -12.78
CA MET A 1 4.24 47.78 -13.14
C MET A 1 4.93 46.50 -13.62
N LYS A 2 5.19 45.52 -12.74
CA LYS A 2 5.73 44.18 -13.09
C LYS A 2 5.09 43.05 -12.26
N THR A 3 3.80 43.18 -11.93
CA THR A 3 3.06 42.23 -11.08
C THR A 3 1.86 41.61 -11.83
N GLY A 4 2.06 41.28 -13.11
CA GLY A 4 1.00 40.68 -13.95
C GLY A 4 1.34 39.30 -14.52
N ARG A 5 2.62 38.88 -14.53
CA ARG A 5 3.03 37.64 -15.21
C ARG A 5 3.12 36.42 -14.29
N THR A 6 3.40 36.59 -13.01
CA THR A 6 3.55 35.44 -12.08
C THR A 6 2.22 34.78 -11.75
N LEU A 7 1.15 35.56 -11.68
CA LEU A 7 -0.21 35.05 -11.42
C LEU A 7 -0.75 34.23 -12.60
N THR A 8 -0.42 34.60 -13.84
CA THR A 8 -0.88 33.84 -15.02
C THR A 8 -0.21 32.47 -15.10
N TYR A 9 1.08 32.32 -14.75
CA TYR A 9 1.74 31.01 -14.69
C TYR A 9 1.17 30.09 -13.61
N LEU A 10 0.83 30.63 -12.44
CA LEU A 10 0.25 29.84 -11.35
C LEU A 10 -1.19 29.42 -11.65
N LEU A 11 -2.00 30.32 -12.23
CA LEU A 11 -3.35 29.99 -12.67
C LEU A 11 -3.34 28.99 -13.83
N GLN A 12 -2.41 29.11 -14.79
CA GLN A 12 -2.25 28.14 -15.87
C GLN A 12 -1.87 26.74 -15.34
N LYS A 13 -1.01 26.67 -14.31
CA LYS A 13 -0.61 25.40 -13.68
C LYS A 13 -1.77 24.72 -12.93
N ILE A 14 -2.64 25.49 -12.28
CA ILE A 14 -3.81 24.97 -11.56
C ILE A 14 -4.89 24.46 -12.53
N ILE A 15 -5.14 25.16 -13.63
CA ILE A 15 -6.12 24.72 -14.66
C ILE A 15 -5.67 23.40 -15.30
N ASN A 16 -4.38 23.22 -15.55
CA ASN A 16 -3.85 22.01 -16.19
C ASN A 16 -3.91 20.75 -15.29
N ILE A 17 -4.00 20.91 -13.95
CA ILE A 17 -4.14 19.79 -13.00
C ILE A 17 -5.55 19.20 -13.01
N LYS A 18 -6.59 20.00 -13.32
CA LYS A 18 -7.99 19.50 -13.36
C LYS A 18 -8.32 18.71 -14.62
N GLN A 19 -7.48 18.74 -15.66
CA GLN A 19 -7.70 18.03 -16.90
C GLN A 19 -6.95 16.70 -17.01
N VAL A 20 -6.32 16.20 -15.95
CA VAL A 20 -5.74 14.85 -15.98
C VAL A 20 -6.89 13.85 -16.10
N PRO A 21 -7.10 13.20 -17.27
CA PRO A 21 -8.14 12.21 -17.39
C PRO A 21 -7.77 11.08 -16.43
N ILE A 22 -8.70 10.73 -15.54
CA ILE A 22 -8.62 9.51 -14.74
C ILE A 22 -8.56 8.37 -15.75
N GLN A 23 -7.34 7.92 -16.05
CA GLN A 23 -7.13 6.80 -16.94
C GLN A 23 -7.87 5.62 -16.31
N LYS A 24 -8.91 5.15 -17.00
CA LYS A 24 -9.59 3.93 -16.62
C LYS A 24 -8.52 2.85 -16.55
N LEU A 25 -8.29 2.31 -15.35
CA LEU A 25 -7.51 1.09 -15.15
C LEU A 25 -8.25 -0.04 -15.90
N LYS A 26 -7.96 -0.14 -17.20
CA LYS A 26 -8.34 -1.25 -18.04
C LYS A 26 -7.26 -2.29 -17.83
N TYR A 27 -7.48 -3.19 -16.88
CA TYR A 27 -6.62 -4.35 -16.72
C TYR A 27 -6.59 -5.10 -18.06
N PRO A 28 -5.40 -5.39 -18.61
CA PRO A 28 -5.30 -6.10 -19.87
C PRO A 28 -5.84 -7.51 -19.68
N THR A 29 -6.97 -7.82 -20.32
CA THR A 29 -7.25 -9.21 -20.70
C THR A 29 -6.50 -9.45 -21.99
N GLU A 30 -5.25 -9.90 -21.89
CA GLU A 30 -4.57 -10.50 -23.02
C GLU A 30 -5.35 -11.75 -23.42
N LYS A 31 -6.22 -11.64 -24.42
CA LYS A 31 -6.51 -12.76 -25.30
C LYS A 31 -5.48 -12.74 -26.42
N GLY A 32 -4.24 -13.08 -26.06
CA GLY A 32 -3.22 -13.48 -27.02
C GLY A 32 -3.73 -14.71 -27.76
N GLY A 33 -4.34 -14.49 -28.92
CA GLY A 33 -4.70 -15.56 -29.84
C GLY A 33 -3.41 -16.14 -30.42
N LEU A 34 -2.80 -17.08 -29.71
CA LEU A 34 -1.64 -17.81 -30.20
C LEU A 34 -2.11 -18.62 -31.42
N SER A 35 -1.53 -18.37 -32.60
CA SER A 35 -1.82 -19.14 -33.82
C SER A 35 -1.13 -20.50 -33.73
N ILE A 36 -1.71 -21.39 -32.92
CA ILE A 36 -1.16 -22.70 -32.61
C ILE A 36 -1.50 -23.67 -33.76
N THR A 37 -0.48 -24.24 -34.39
CA THR A 37 -0.65 -25.30 -35.39
C THR A 37 -1.15 -26.60 -34.74
N ARG A 38 -1.79 -27.52 -35.50
CA ARG A 38 -2.45 -28.72 -34.93
C ARG A 38 -1.53 -29.58 -34.04
N LEU A 39 -0.23 -29.60 -34.31
CA LEU A 39 0.80 -30.30 -33.52
C LEU A 39 1.12 -29.65 -32.17
N GLN A 40 1.09 -28.32 -32.10
CA GLN A 40 1.39 -27.60 -30.86
C GLN A 40 0.20 -27.66 -29.88
N LYS A 41 -1.04 -27.83 -30.38
CA LYS A 41 -2.24 -28.02 -29.55
C LYS A 41 -2.22 -29.35 -28.80
N THR A 42 -1.75 -30.43 -29.42
CA THR A 42 -1.65 -31.75 -28.78
C THR A 42 -0.59 -31.78 -27.68
N LEU A 43 0.54 -31.10 -27.87
CA LEU A 43 1.60 -30.98 -26.86
C LEU A 43 1.19 -30.12 -25.65
N ILE A 44 0.45 -29.03 -25.87
CA ILE A 44 -0.06 -28.19 -24.78
C ILE A 44 -1.17 -28.91 -24.02
N ALA A 45 -2.05 -29.65 -24.71
CA ALA A 45 -3.13 -30.42 -24.08
C ALA A 45 -2.58 -31.48 -23.11
N SER A 46 -1.50 -32.20 -23.47
CA SER A 46 -0.87 -33.18 -22.57
C SER A 46 -0.20 -32.55 -21.34
N LEU A 47 0.37 -31.35 -21.49
CA LEU A 47 0.97 -30.63 -20.37
C LEU A 47 -0.10 -30.13 -19.38
N LEU A 48 -1.24 -29.66 -19.89
CA LEU A 48 -2.36 -29.19 -19.06
C LEU A 48 -3.01 -30.34 -18.26
N THR A 49 -3.11 -31.53 -18.85
CA THR A 49 -3.65 -32.71 -18.16
C THR A 49 -2.75 -33.22 -17.02
N PHE A 50 -1.44 -33.06 -17.12
CA PHE A 50 -0.52 -33.43 -16.05
C PHE A 50 -0.63 -32.49 -14.83
N ALA A 51 -0.85 -31.19 -15.06
CA ALA A 51 -1.03 -30.20 -13.99
C ALA A 51 -2.34 -30.37 -13.22
N PHE A 52 -3.38 -30.96 -13.83
CA PHE A 52 -4.65 -31.23 -13.15
C PHE A 52 -4.56 -32.45 -12.20
N LEU A 53 -3.72 -33.44 -12.52
CA LEU A 53 -3.58 -34.66 -11.70
C LEU A 53 -2.80 -34.42 -10.40
N THR A 54 -1.96 -33.39 -10.33
CA THR A 54 -1.20 -33.04 -9.11
C THR A 54 -2.02 -32.30 -8.05
N ALA A 55 -3.26 -31.90 -8.33
CA ALA A 55 -4.09 -31.09 -7.42
C ALA A 55 -4.83 -31.91 -6.34
N LEU A 56 -4.86 -33.25 -6.42
CA LEU A 56 -5.58 -34.12 -5.47
C LEU A 56 -4.70 -34.65 -4.32
N GLY A 57 -3.41 -34.29 -4.28
CA GLY A 57 -2.44 -34.90 -3.36
C GLY A 57 -1.88 -34.01 -2.25
N SER A 58 -2.39 -32.79 -2.04
CA SER A 58 -1.85 -31.90 -1.01
C SER A 58 -2.35 -32.28 0.39
N PRO A 59 -1.48 -32.73 1.33
CA PRO A 59 -1.87 -32.84 2.73
C PRO A 59 -2.17 -31.44 3.29
N VAL A 60 -3.34 -31.29 3.91
CA VAL A 60 -3.69 -30.09 4.66
C VAL A 60 -2.92 -30.13 5.99
N TYR A 61 -1.82 -29.37 6.08
CA TYR A 61 -1.15 -29.15 7.36
C TYR A 61 -1.94 -28.12 8.18
N SER A 62 -2.77 -28.60 9.11
CA SER A 62 -3.26 -27.75 10.20
C SER A 62 -2.18 -27.65 11.28
N ALA A 63 -1.49 -26.51 11.33
CA ALA A 63 -0.54 -26.23 12.40
C ALA A 63 -1.30 -26.07 13.73
N VAL A 64 -1.21 -27.09 14.59
CA VAL A 64 -1.49 -26.96 16.02
C VAL A 64 -0.52 -25.91 16.57
N ASN A 65 -1.03 -24.78 17.02
CA ASN A 65 -0.25 -23.72 17.66
C ASN A 65 0.20 -24.17 19.06
N ALA A 66 1.17 -25.10 19.11
CA ALA A 66 2.01 -25.25 20.29
C ALA A 66 2.90 -24.01 20.35
N GLY A 67 2.76 -23.20 21.40
CA GLY A 67 3.44 -21.92 21.56
C GLY A 67 4.95 -22.04 21.37
N THR A 68 5.43 -21.62 20.21
CA THR A 68 6.87 -21.44 19.96
C THR A 68 7.38 -20.31 20.85
N PRO A 69 8.53 -20.48 21.55
CA PRO A 69 9.15 -19.38 22.28
C PRO A 69 9.37 -18.22 21.32
N LYS A 70 8.83 -17.06 21.69
CA LYS A 70 8.85 -15.85 20.86
C LYS A 70 10.28 -15.37 20.72
N GLN A 71 10.92 -15.72 19.61
CA GLN A 71 12.26 -15.25 19.28
C GLN A 71 12.22 -13.72 19.17
N GLU A 72 13.09 -13.02 19.91
CA GLU A 72 13.21 -11.57 19.83
C GLU A 72 13.88 -11.20 18.50
N ILE A 73 13.05 -10.92 17.49
CA ILE A 73 13.52 -10.49 16.18
C ILE A 73 14.07 -9.06 16.31
N GLN A 74 15.35 -8.88 16.00
CA GLN A 74 15.98 -7.56 15.89
C GLN A 74 16.20 -7.22 14.41
N LEU A 75 15.89 -5.98 14.02
CA LEU A 75 16.10 -5.50 12.65
C LEU A 75 17.52 -4.95 12.49
N THR A 76 18.10 -5.19 11.32
CA THR A 76 19.37 -4.55 10.91
C THR A 76 19.16 -3.05 10.64
N GLU A 77 20.24 -2.28 10.68
CA GLU A 77 20.19 -0.83 10.41
C GLU A 77 19.62 -0.51 9.01
N LYS A 78 19.99 -1.29 7.99
CA LYS A 78 19.46 -1.14 6.63
C LYS A 78 17.94 -1.35 6.59
N GLN A 79 17.44 -2.41 7.23
CA GLN A 79 16.00 -2.68 7.31
C GLN A 79 15.25 -1.57 8.07
N LYS A 80 15.83 -1.03 9.15
CA LYS A 80 15.25 0.11 9.88
C LYS A 80 15.18 1.36 8.99
N GLN A 81 16.22 1.65 8.21
CA GLN A 81 16.24 2.78 7.29
C GLN A 81 15.21 2.64 6.17
N GLU A 82 15.07 1.45 5.58
CA GLU A 82 14.05 1.15 4.58
C GLU A 82 12.64 1.36 5.15
N LEU A 83 12.37 0.83 6.35
CA LEU A 83 11.09 1.04 7.02
C LEU A 83 10.85 2.51 7.35
N ALA A 84 11.85 3.23 7.85
CA ALA A 84 11.74 4.65 8.17
C ALA A 84 11.33 5.47 6.94
N ALA A 85 11.93 5.20 5.78
CA ALA A 85 11.58 5.85 4.52
C ALA A 85 10.11 5.58 4.15
N LEU A 86 9.68 4.31 4.18
CA LEU A 86 8.31 3.93 3.87
C LEU A 86 7.29 4.56 4.84
N TYR A 87 7.58 4.58 6.14
CA TYR A 87 6.70 5.19 7.13
C TYR A 87 6.61 6.71 6.95
N LYS A 88 7.71 7.39 6.60
CA LYS A 88 7.70 8.83 6.29
C LYS A 88 6.85 9.13 5.06
N ASP A 89 6.97 8.33 4.00
CA ASP A 89 6.17 8.51 2.78
C ASP A 89 4.67 8.33 3.05
N VAL A 90 4.31 7.28 3.80
CA VAL A 90 2.92 7.05 4.23
C VAL A 90 2.41 8.19 5.11
N LEU A 91 3.23 8.70 6.04
CA LEU A 91 2.88 9.82 6.90
C LEU A 91 2.60 11.08 6.05
N ASN A 92 3.49 11.40 5.11
CA ASN A 92 3.34 12.55 4.22
C ASN A 92 2.07 12.44 3.37
N LYS A 93 1.80 11.26 2.80
CA LYS A 93 0.58 11.01 2.01
C LYS A 93 -0.68 11.14 2.87
N LYS A 94 -0.64 10.69 4.12
CA LYS A 94 -1.77 10.86 5.05
C LYS A 94 -2.00 12.33 5.41
N LYS A 95 -0.95 13.12 5.63
CA LYS A 95 -1.07 14.57 5.84
C LYS A 95 -1.73 15.25 4.64
N GLU A 96 -1.29 14.90 3.43
CA GLU A 96 -1.88 15.40 2.18
C GLU A 96 -3.38 15.09 2.08
N ILE A 97 -3.79 13.85 2.38
CA ILE A 97 -5.21 13.44 2.41
C ILE A 97 -6.01 14.27 3.43
N ILE A 98 -5.48 14.46 4.64
CA ILE A 98 -6.15 15.26 5.69
C ILE A 98 -6.30 16.72 5.24
N SER A 99 -5.26 17.29 4.65
CA SER A 99 -5.33 18.64 4.07
C SER A 99 -6.41 18.74 3.01
N LYS A 100 -6.56 17.74 2.12
CA LYS A 100 -7.67 17.70 1.15
C LYS A 100 -9.05 17.62 1.81
N TYR A 101 -9.21 16.84 2.88
CA TYR A 101 -10.47 16.83 3.61
C TYR A 101 -10.81 18.16 4.27
N VAL A 102 -9.81 18.91 4.73
CA VAL A 102 -10.01 20.27 5.23
C VAL A 102 -10.39 21.21 4.09
N GLU A 103 -9.68 21.16 2.95
CA GLU A 103 -10.00 21.95 1.75
C GLU A 103 -11.43 21.70 1.25
N TYR A 104 -11.92 20.46 1.31
CA TYR A 104 -13.27 20.07 0.86
C TYR A 104 -14.34 20.31 1.92
N GLY A 105 -13.99 20.84 3.09
CA GLY A 105 -14.92 21.10 4.19
C GLY A 105 -15.45 19.84 4.88
N VAL A 106 -14.85 18.67 4.62
CA VAL A 106 -15.19 17.41 5.31
C VAL A 106 -14.71 17.43 6.76
N LEU A 107 -13.60 18.14 7.02
CA LEU A 107 -13.02 18.32 8.35
C LEU A 107 -12.78 19.80 8.64
N SER A 108 -12.93 20.19 9.91
CA SER A 108 -12.46 21.51 10.36
C SER A 108 -10.93 21.56 10.42
N GLU A 109 -10.34 22.75 10.26
CA GLU A 109 -8.88 22.94 10.32
C GLU A 109 -8.28 22.45 11.64
N GLU A 110 -8.95 22.75 12.76
CA GLU A 110 -8.52 22.33 14.09
C GLU A 110 -8.47 20.80 14.21
N THR A 111 -9.49 20.13 13.68
CA THR A 111 -9.56 18.66 13.66
C THR A 111 -8.45 18.09 12.79
N GLY A 112 -8.23 18.67 11.60
CA GLY A 112 -7.14 18.28 10.71
C GLY A 112 -5.77 18.37 11.39
N LYS A 113 -5.46 19.51 12.03
CA LYS A 113 -4.20 19.71 12.80
C LYS A 113 -4.05 18.68 13.92
N LYS A 114 -5.13 18.40 14.66
CA LYS A 114 -5.12 17.41 15.75
C LYS A 114 -4.84 16.00 15.24
N ILE A 115 -5.40 15.61 14.10
CA ILE A 115 -5.13 14.29 13.49
C ILE A 115 -3.67 14.21 13.04
N ILE A 116 -3.15 15.23 12.37
CA ILE A 116 -1.76 15.29 11.91
C ILE A 116 -0.79 15.12 13.08
N SER A 117 -0.98 15.90 14.16
CA SER A 117 -0.13 15.82 15.37
C SER A 117 -0.15 14.40 16.00
N ARG A 118 -1.32 13.75 16.04
CA ARG A 118 -1.42 12.36 16.53
C ARG A 118 -0.66 11.37 15.65
N MET A 119 -0.66 11.57 14.34
CA MET A 119 0.08 10.71 13.41
C MET A 119 1.58 10.90 13.53
N GLU A 120 2.05 12.14 13.72
CA GLU A 120 3.46 12.46 13.98
C GLU A 120 3.94 11.82 15.28
N LYS A 121 3.19 12.00 16.38
CA LYS A 121 3.50 11.35 17.66
C LYS A 121 3.58 9.82 17.52
N ARG A 122 2.70 9.22 16.71
CA ARG A 122 2.73 7.78 16.45
C ARG A 122 3.97 7.35 15.67
N TYR A 123 4.45 8.19 14.74
CA TYR A 123 5.69 7.94 14.02
C TYR A 123 6.89 7.96 14.97
N GLU A 124 6.97 8.95 15.88
CA GLU A 124 8.02 9.01 16.91
C GLU A 124 8.03 7.74 17.79
N MET A 125 6.86 7.27 18.20
CA MET A 125 6.75 6.02 18.96
C MET A 125 7.21 4.78 18.17
N LEU A 126 7.02 4.76 16.85
CA LEU A 126 7.51 3.68 16.00
C LEU A 126 9.04 3.70 15.92
N GLU A 127 9.62 4.88 15.74
CA GLU A 127 11.07 5.10 15.70
C GLU A 127 11.73 4.68 17.03
N GLN A 128 11.16 5.05 18.17
CA GLN A 128 11.60 4.61 19.50
C GLN A 128 11.48 3.09 19.71
N SER A 129 10.59 2.43 18.98
CA SER A 129 10.39 0.97 19.03
C SER A 129 11.17 0.21 17.96
N ASP A 130 12.13 0.85 17.29
CA ASP A 130 12.92 0.25 16.21
C ASP A 130 12.05 -0.30 15.07
N PHE A 131 10.90 0.32 14.82
CA PHE A 131 9.90 -0.11 13.84
C PHE A 131 9.34 -1.53 14.08
N ILE A 132 9.43 -2.07 15.30
CA ILE A 132 8.86 -3.37 15.68
C ILE A 132 7.53 -3.14 16.41
N PRO A 133 6.38 -3.44 15.79
CA PRO A 133 5.10 -3.17 16.42
C PRO A 133 4.74 -4.27 17.43
N LYS A 134 4.16 -3.85 18.57
CA LYS A 134 3.72 -4.76 19.64
C LYS A 134 2.33 -5.33 19.34
N TRP A 135 2.22 -6.25 18.36
CA TRP A 135 0.96 -6.83 17.90
C TRP A 135 0.29 -7.82 18.87
N GLY A 136 1.03 -8.33 19.86
CA GLY A 136 0.60 -9.49 20.67
C GLY A 136 0.07 -9.19 22.07
N LYS A 137 -0.20 -7.92 22.42
CA LYS A 137 -0.81 -7.63 23.73
C LYS A 137 -2.34 -7.70 23.59
N PRO A 138 -3.05 -8.59 24.31
CA PRO A 138 -4.50 -8.59 24.30
C PRO A 138 -5.00 -7.22 24.73
N LYS A 139 -5.87 -6.61 23.93
CA LYS A 139 -6.52 -5.36 24.32
C LYS A 139 -7.44 -5.69 25.48
N HIS A 140 -7.24 -5.03 26.62
CA HIS A 140 -8.19 -5.10 27.71
C HIS A 140 -9.50 -4.47 27.22
N CYS A 141 -10.47 -5.31 26.82
CA CYS A 141 -11.85 -4.86 26.76
C CYS A 141 -12.26 -4.59 28.21
N LYS A 142 -12.46 -3.32 28.57
CA LYS A 142 -13.26 -3.02 29.75
C LYS A 142 -14.71 -3.27 29.35
N SER A 143 -15.31 -4.33 29.90
CA SER A 143 -16.75 -4.56 29.89
C SER A 143 -17.46 -3.50 30.73
#